data_AF-A0ABC8S8M8-F1
#
_entry.id   AF-A0ABC8S8M8-F1
#
_cell.length_a   1.000
_cell.length_b   1.000
_cell.length_c   1.000
_cell.angle_alpha   90.00
_cell.angle_beta   90.00
_cell.angle_gamma   90.00
#
_symmetry.space_group_name_H-M   'P 1'
#
loop_
_entity.id
_entity.type
_entity.pdbx_description
1 polymer ?
#
loop_
_entity_poly.entity_id
_entity_poly.type
_entity_poly.pdbx_seq_one_letter_code
_entity_poly.pdbx_strand_id
1 'polypeptide(L)'
;MAYKQTPKAWKHAIKVVKSYAVRFPSMETKVFHPLHLSYDSLPSDTVRSCFLYCFLYPEDSFIPIEDLINKWIGEGFLNEWDDNEDGAENQGYDIIDTLLQACLLEKVSSDTVKMHDVIREMALWIGREYEKQTDKFLVRAGKPTCSKLTTLLLNENRLKKISSGFFQSMRALKVLDLSTNKFLGALPLEIGELTSLQYLNISHTWISRLPVQLQNLVNLKILDMEDTKCDQTSILQMIAGLSFLQVLKINGVVIDNEAMVEKLDALKFLYYLTMTMTSASVFQRLIKCDKLQSCTRRLHLLRFSCCITFNISSLQYMKCLNSLFVLCWDDCEDWEIDWSVEGKEIETSNNPIDFHIRNRPCFHSLRRVFIDNCKRLKNAKWILFAPNIESLSISSCENMEEVISADAWMEAAEKGKIPKPFAKLNHLMLGRLPKLKSIYHNPLPFPCLVVLDVRECPELKKLPLNSDSAKEHRTTIYGARDWFDKLEWLDEATRNAFRQ
;
A
#
# COMPACT_ATOMS: atom_id res chain seq x y z
N MET A 1 -33.29 12.36 -26.62
CA MET A 1 -34.07 12.34 -25.35
C MET A 1 -34.84 13.64 -25.07
N ALA A 2 -34.79 14.65 -25.95
CA ALA A 2 -35.31 16.00 -25.71
C ALA A 2 -36.84 16.13 -25.49
N TYR A 3 -37.64 15.10 -25.74
CA TYR A 3 -39.12 15.16 -25.68
C TYR A 3 -39.72 14.48 -24.42
N LYS A 4 -38.91 14.00 -23.47
CA LYS A 4 -39.40 13.32 -22.26
C LYS A 4 -39.80 14.36 -21.20
N GLN A 5 -41.08 14.43 -20.83
CA GLN A 5 -41.59 15.46 -19.90
C GLN A 5 -41.97 14.96 -18.49
N THR A 6 -41.98 13.64 -18.24
CA THR A 6 -42.40 13.09 -16.93
C THR A 6 -41.26 12.38 -16.19
N PRO A 7 -41.24 12.41 -14.84
CA PRO A 7 -40.23 11.71 -14.04
C PRO A 7 -40.16 10.21 -14.33
N LYS A 8 -41.30 9.56 -14.62
CA LYS A 8 -41.36 8.15 -15.01
C LYS A 8 -40.73 7.89 -16.37
N ALA A 9 -40.94 8.79 -17.33
CA ALA A 9 -40.33 8.69 -18.66
C ALA A 9 -38.82 8.91 -18.61
N TRP A 10 -38.34 9.79 -17.73
CA TRP A 10 -36.91 9.97 -17.44
C TRP A 10 -36.29 8.76 -16.73
N LYS A 11 -36.96 8.18 -15.71
CA LYS A 11 -36.50 6.92 -15.08
C LYS A 11 -36.38 5.78 -16.10
N HIS A 12 -37.35 5.67 -17.02
CA HIS A 12 -37.28 4.70 -18.11
C HIS A 12 -36.16 5.03 -19.10
N ALA A 13 -35.98 6.29 -19.49
CA ALA A 13 -34.89 6.71 -20.37
C ALA A 13 -33.52 6.42 -19.75
N ILE A 14 -33.33 6.70 -18.46
CA ILE A 14 -32.11 6.35 -17.71
C ILE A 14 -31.89 4.83 -17.72
N LYS A 15 -32.94 4.04 -17.46
CA LYS A 15 -32.86 2.58 -17.52
C LYS A 15 -32.46 2.09 -18.93
N VAL A 16 -33.04 2.69 -19.98
CA VAL A 16 -32.70 2.38 -21.37
C VAL A 16 -31.25 2.77 -21.66
N VAL A 17 -30.79 3.97 -21.30
CA VAL A 17 -29.39 4.39 -21.51
C VAL A 17 -28.43 3.44 -20.79
N LYS A 18 -28.71 3.10 -19.53
CA LYS A 18 -27.89 2.15 -18.76
C LYS A 18 -27.90 0.73 -19.33
N SER A 19 -28.97 0.30 -19.98
CA SER A 19 -29.07 -1.07 -20.54
C SER A 19 -28.76 -1.15 -22.05
N TYR A 20 -28.73 -0.03 -22.77
CA TYR A 20 -28.58 0.07 -24.23
C TYR A 20 -27.41 0.97 -24.69
N ALA A 21 -26.60 1.55 -23.80
CA ALA A 21 -25.42 2.35 -24.18
C ALA A 21 -24.54 1.64 -25.22
N VAL A 22 -24.39 0.31 -25.09
CA VAL A 22 -23.59 -0.56 -25.95
C VAL A 22 -24.25 -0.88 -27.31
N ARG A 23 -25.51 -0.49 -27.52
CA ARG A 23 -26.30 -0.83 -28.72
C ARG A 23 -26.81 0.38 -29.49
N PHE A 24 -26.36 1.59 -29.19
CA PHE A 24 -26.62 2.71 -30.09
C PHE A 24 -25.83 2.48 -31.38
N PRO A 25 -26.47 2.34 -32.56
CA PRO A 25 -25.77 2.02 -33.82
C PRO A 25 -24.69 3.05 -34.20
N SER A 26 -24.75 4.25 -33.63
CA SER A 26 -23.78 5.31 -33.87
C SER A 26 -22.61 5.33 -32.87
N MET A 27 -22.63 4.55 -31.78
CA MET A 27 -21.54 4.55 -30.78
C MET A 27 -20.27 3.93 -31.36
N GLU A 28 -20.40 2.80 -32.05
CA GLU A 28 -19.27 2.14 -32.70
C GLU A 28 -18.60 3.09 -33.71
N THR A 29 -19.40 3.71 -34.58
CA THR A 29 -18.90 4.56 -35.68
C THR A 29 -18.46 5.96 -35.26
N LYS A 30 -19.14 6.61 -34.31
CA LYS A 30 -18.86 8.00 -33.95
C LYS A 30 -17.99 8.17 -32.70
N VAL A 31 -17.85 7.13 -31.87
CA VAL A 31 -17.16 7.22 -30.58
C VAL A 31 -16.06 6.16 -30.46
N PHE A 32 -16.39 4.88 -30.62
CA PHE A 32 -15.40 3.81 -30.42
C PHE A 32 -14.33 3.80 -31.50
N HIS A 33 -14.66 3.94 -32.79
CA HIS A 33 -13.64 3.99 -33.84
C HIS A 33 -12.61 5.13 -33.68
N PRO A 34 -13.01 6.39 -33.39
CA PRO A 34 -12.05 7.44 -33.09
C PRO A 34 -11.17 7.14 -31.86
N LEU A 35 -11.75 6.63 -30.78
CA LEU A 35 -11.01 6.29 -29.56
C LEU A 35 -10.09 5.06 -29.75
N HIS A 36 -10.47 4.14 -30.65
CA HIS A 36 -9.70 2.95 -30.99
C HIS A 36 -8.33 3.32 -31.55
N LEU A 37 -8.20 4.49 -32.18
CA LEU A 37 -6.91 4.99 -32.65
C LEU A 37 -5.90 5.15 -31.50
N SER A 38 -6.35 5.56 -30.31
CA SER A 38 -5.48 5.64 -29.12
C SER A 38 -5.01 4.25 -28.67
N TYR A 39 -5.84 3.22 -28.83
CA TYR A 39 -5.48 1.83 -28.54
C TYR A 39 -4.52 1.24 -29.59
N ASP A 40 -4.78 1.50 -30.88
CA ASP A 40 -3.90 1.05 -31.98
C ASP A 40 -2.51 1.68 -31.88
N SER A 41 -2.44 2.92 -31.41
CA SER A 41 -1.20 3.68 -31.22
C SER A 41 -0.38 3.23 -30.01
N LEU A 42 -0.87 2.28 -29.19
CA LEU A 42 -0.10 1.76 -28.07
C LEU A 42 1.16 1.02 -28.55
N PRO A 43 2.28 1.16 -27.83
CA PRO A 43 3.60 0.80 -28.36
C PRO A 43 3.85 -0.71 -28.45
N SER A 44 3.07 -1.54 -27.77
CA SER A 44 3.25 -3.00 -27.79
C SER A 44 1.96 -3.76 -27.47
N ASP A 45 1.93 -5.04 -27.84
CA ASP A 45 0.84 -5.95 -27.49
C ASP A 45 0.74 -6.21 -25.98
N THR A 46 1.85 -6.08 -25.26
CA THR A 46 1.87 -6.11 -23.79
C THR A 46 1.07 -4.95 -23.21
N VAL A 47 1.32 -3.71 -23.68
CA VAL A 47 0.59 -2.52 -23.20
C VAL A 47 -0.89 -2.63 -23.55
N ARG A 48 -1.22 -3.12 -24.76
CA ARG A 48 -2.59 -3.39 -25.18
C ARG A 48 -3.27 -4.43 -24.29
N SER A 49 -2.59 -5.53 -23.95
CA SER A 49 -3.12 -6.58 -23.07
C SER A 49 -3.35 -6.06 -21.65
N CYS A 50 -2.43 -5.27 -21.13
CA CYS A 50 -2.56 -4.61 -19.82
C CYS A 50 -3.75 -3.65 -19.79
N PHE A 51 -3.94 -2.83 -20.84
CA PHE A 51 -5.10 -1.98 -20.99
C PHE A 51 -6.41 -2.77 -21.02
N LEU A 52 -6.50 -3.82 -21.85
CA LEU A 52 -7.69 -4.65 -21.93
C LEU A 52 -8.00 -5.34 -20.60
N TYR A 53 -6.99 -5.75 -19.85
CA TYR A 53 -7.19 -6.33 -18.52
C TYR A 53 -8.00 -5.40 -17.58
N CYS A 54 -7.82 -4.08 -17.70
CA CYS A 54 -8.49 -3.11 -16.86
C CYS A 54 -10.03 -3.07 -17.04
N PHE A 55 -10.60 -3.57 -18.15
CA PHE A 55 -12.07 -3.59 -18.30
C PHE A 55 -12.75 -4.59 -17.36
N LEU A 56 -11.98 -5.53 -16.77
CA LEU A 56 -12.49 -6.49 -15.79
C LEU A 56 -13.00 -5.82 -14.52
N TYR A 57 -12.56 -4.59 -14.26
CA TYR A 57 -13.04 -3.81 -13.13
C TYR A 57 -14.41 -3.18 -13.42
N PRO A 58 -15.27 -2.99 -12.40
CA PRO A 58 -16.56 -2.33 -12.55
C PRO A 58 -16.46 -0.89 -13.05
N GLU A 59 -17.58 -0.33 -13.48
CA GLU A 59 -17.71 1.13 -13.73
C GLU A 59 -17.37 1.92 -12.47
N ASP A 60 -16.75 3.09 -12.63
CA ASP A 60 -16.30 3.99 -11.56
C ASP A 60 -15.38 3.37 -10.48
N SER A 61 -14.81 2.19 -10.73
CA SER A 61 -13.93 1.55 -9.74
C SER A 61 -12.60 2.28 -9.61
N PHE A 62 -12.18 2.51 -8.37
CA PHE A 62 -10.82 2.92 -8.04
C PHE A 62 -9.91 1.69 -8.03
N ILE A 63 -8.85 1.71 -8.84
CA ILE A 63 -7.96 0.58 -9.05
C ILE A 63 -6.58 0.92 -8.44
N PRO A 64 -6.18 0.26 -7.34
CA PRO A 64 -4.83 0.41 -6.80
C PRO A 64 -3.80 -0.04 -7.84
N ILE A 65 -2.81 0.81 -8.13
CA ILE A 65 -1.81 0.57 -9.17
C ILE A 65 -1.00 -0.71 -8.87
N GLU A 66 -0.57 -0.87 -7.63
CA GLU A 66 0.22 -2.03 -7.19
C GLU A 66 -0.54 -3.35 -7.40
N ASP A 67 -1.83 -3.39 -7.09
CA ASP A 67 -2.66 -4.59 -7.26
C ASP A 67 -2.90 -4.93 -8.73
N LEU A 68 -3.05 -3.91 -9.58
CA LEU A 68 -3.18 -4.08 -11.01
C LEU A 68 -1.90 -4.64 -11.64
N ILE A 69 -0.74 -4.08 -11.27
CA ILE A 69 0.57 -4.57 -11.71
C ILE A 69 0.79 -6.02 -11.27
N ASN A 70 0.50 -6.34 -10.00
CA ASN A 70 0.62 -7.70 -9.49
C ASN A 70 -0.27 -8.69 -10.26
N LYS A 71 -1.48 -8.29 -10.65
CA LYS A 71 -2.35 -9.11 -11.50
C LYS A 71 -1.79 -9.28 -12.91
N TRP A 72 -1.17 -8.25 -13.51
CA TRP A 72 -0.48 -8.37 -14.79
C TRP A 72 0.75 -9.31 -14.73
N ILE A 73 1.51 -9.28 -13.63
CA ILE A 73 2.58 -10.25 -13.36
C ILE A 73 1.99 -11.66 -13.27
N GLY A 74 0.87 -11.83 -12.55
CA GLY A 74 0.16 -13.10 -12.43
C GLY A 74 -0.35 -13.65 -13.76
N GLU A 75 -0.86 -12.81 -14.65
CA GLU A 75 -1.21 -13.23 -16.02
C GLU A 75 0.02 -13.58 -16.87
N GLY A 76 1.18 -13.07 -16.50
CA GLY A 76 2.43 -13.20 -17.25
C GLY A 76 2.53 -12.22 -18.41
N PHE A 77 1.95 -11.02 -18.29
CA PHE A 77 2.09 -9.96 -19.31
C PHE A 77 3.44 -9.26 -19.24
N LEU A 78 4.01 -9.16 -18.03
CA LEU A 78 5.27 -8.45 -17.78
C LEU A 78 6.43 -9.46 -17.84
N ASN A 79 7.50 -9.11 -18.54
CA ASN A 79 8.61 -10.01 -18.85
C ASN A 79 9.60 -10.08 -17.67
N GLU A 80 10.02 -11.30 -17.32
CA GLU A 80 10.90 -11.60 -16.18
C GLU A 80 12.40 -11.54 -16.51
N TRP A 81 12.83 -10.72 -17.47
CA TRP A 81 14.21 -10.76 -17.97
C TRP A 81 14.91 -9.43 -17.76
N ASP A 82 15.30 -9.20 -16.51
CA ASP A 82 16.62 -8.71 -16.17
C ASP A 82 16.91 -9.17 -14.74
N ASP A 83 18.18 -9.46 -14.43
CA ASP A 83 18.67 -9.91 -13.11
C ASP A 83 18.45 -8.89 -11.96
N ASN A 84 17.55 -7.92 -12.14
CA ASN A 84 17.18 -6.90 -11.18
C ASN A 84 15.85 -7.26 -10.50
N GLU A 85 15.90 -7.29 -9.17
CA GLU A 85 14.83 -7.76 -8.27
C GLU A 85 13.47 -7.03 -8.44
N ASP A 86 13.40 -5.85 -9.08
CA ASP A 86 12.16 -5.07 -9.26
C ASP A 86 11.77 -4.84 -10.75
N GLY A 87 12.31 -5.62 -11.71
CA GLY A 87 12.15 -5.37 -13.16
C GLY A 87 10.71 -5.37 -13.66
N ALA A 88 9.91 -6.37 -13.27
CA ALA A 88 8.52 -6.49 -13.69
C ALA A 88 7.61 -5.40 -13.08
N GLU A 89 7.85 -5.02 -11.82
CA GLU A 89 7.12 -3.94 -11.16
C GLU A 89 7.37 -2.59 -11.87
N ASN A 90 8.64 -2.27 -12.14
CA ASN A 90 9.02 -1.05 -12.86
C ASN A 90 8.44 -1.01 -14.28
N GLN A 91 8.44 -2.14 -14.99
CA GLN A 91 7.76 -2.25 -16.29
C GLN A 91 6.26 -1.97 -16.15
N GLY A 92 5.62 -2.46 -15.07
CA GLY A 92 4.22 -2.20 -14.77
C GLY A 92 3.93 -0.70 -14.61
N TYR A 93 4.75 0.02 -13.85
CA TYR A 93 4.60 1.47 -13.69
C TYR A 93 4.80 2.25 -15.00
N ASP A 94 5.78 1.87 -15.82
CA ASP A 94 5.98 2.47 -17.16
C ASP A 94 4.77 2.28 -18.08
N ILE A 95 4.14 1.11 -18.03
CA ILE A 95 2.88 0.84 -18.75
C ILE A 95 1.74 1.71 -18.21
N ILE A 96 1.62 1.85 -16.89
CA ILE A 96 0.61 2.74 -16.28
C ILE A 96 0.80 4.17 -16.76
N ASP A 97 2.04 4.69 -16.73
CA ASP A 97 2.35 6.04 -17.21
C ASP A 97 2.04 6.19 -18.71
N THR A 98 2.34 5.18 -19.53
CA THR A 98 1.97 5.15 -20.94
C THR A 98 0.45 5.23 -21.14
N LEU A 99 -0.34 4.48 -20.36
CA LEU A 99 -1.80 4.48 -20.44
C LEU A 99 -2.42 5.80 -19.95
N LEU A 100 -1.81 6.42 -18.93
CA LEU A 100 -2.18 7.76 -18.47
C LEU A 100 -1.90 8.82 -19.54
N GLN A 101 -0.72 8.78 -20.17
CA GLN A 101 -0.36 9.70 -21.26
C GLN A 101 -1.27 9.53 -22.48
N ALA A 102 -1.68 8.30 -22.79
CA ALA A 102 -2.64 8.00 -23.84
C ALA A 102 -4.10 8.36 -23.48
N CYS A 103 -4.35 8.89 -22.29
CA CYS A 103 -5.70 9.21 -21.76
C CYS A 103 -6.65 7.99 -21.74
N LEU A 104 -6.08 6.78 -21.63
CA LEU A 104 -6.83 5.52 -21.52
C LEU A 104 -7.11 5.13 -20.06
N LEU A 105 -6.33 5.71 -19.12
CA LEU A 105 -6.58 5.69 -17.69
C LEU A 105 -6.55 7.13 -17.15
N GLU A 106 -7.21 7.34 -16.02
CA GLU A 106 -7.20 8.61 -15.28
C GLU A 106 -6.54 8.42 -13.91
N LYS A 107 -5.67 9.36 -13.53
CA LYS A 107 -5.03 9.36 -12.21
C LYS A 107 -5.98 9.96 -11.18
N VAL A 108 -6.23 9.23 -10.09
CA VAL A 108 -7.10 9.67 -8.98
C VAL A 108 -6.27 10.14 -7.80
N SER A 109 -5.23 9.40 -7.45
CA SER A 109 -4.26 9.72 -6.40
C SER A 109 -2.85 9.33 -6.86
N SER A 110 -1.85 9.43 -5.98
CA SER A 110 -0.48 8.98 -6.26
C SER A 110 -0.38 7.49 -6.58
N ASP A 111 -1.30 6.66 -6.07
CA ASP A 111 -1.26 5.20 -6.08
C ASP A 111 -2.52 4.54 -6.68
N THR A 112 -3.46 5.34 -7.19
CA THR A 112 -4.75 4.85 -7.67
C THR A 112 -5.12 5.47 -9.02
N VAL A 113 -5.58 4.61 -9.94
CA VAL A 113 -6.09 4.98 -11.25
C VAL A 113 -7.55 4.56 -11.39
N LYS A 114 -8.24 5.08 -12.41
CA LYS A 114 -9.56 4.63 -12.82
C LYS A 114 -9.66 4.62 -14.33
N MET A 115 -10.58 3.81 -14.86
CA MET A 115 -10.92 3.81 -16.29
C MET A 115 -12.23 4.57 -16.49
N HIS A 116 -12.23 5.56 -17.37
CA HIS A 116 -13.45 6.29 -17.71
C HIS A 116 -14.48 5.38 -18.39
N ASP A 117 -15.78 5.53 -18.07
CA ASP A 117 -16.85 4.65 -18.56
C ASP A 117 -16.83 4.44 -20.08
N VAL A 118 -16.66 5.53 -20.86
CA VAL A 118 -16.60 5.44 -22.33
C VAL A 118 -15.38 4.64 -22.83
N ILE A 119 -14.24 4.77 -22.15
CA ILE A 119 -13.02 4.01 -22.48
C ILE A 119 -13.19 2.54 -22.10
N ARG A 120 -13.83 2.27 -20.95
CA ARG A 120 -14.18 0.91 -20.52
C ARG A 120 -15.12 0.23 -21.51
N GLU A 121 -16.13 0.94 -21.99
CA GLU A 121 -17.04 0.42 -23.01
C GLU A 121 -16.33 0.14 -24.35
N MET A 122 -15.38 1.00 -24.75
CA MET A 122 -14.52 0.72 -25.90
C MET A 122 -13.67 -0.54 -25.67
N ALA A 123 -13.05 -0.69 -24.50
CA ALA A 123 -12.23 -1.85 -24.15
C ALA A 123 -13.06 -3.15 -24.14
N LEU A 124 -14.30 -3.10 -23.64
CA LEU A 124 -15.26 -4.21 -23.72
C LEU A 124 -15.64 -4.54 -25.16
N TRP A 125 -15.82 -3.53 -26.01
CA TRP A 125 -16.10 -3.72 -27.44
C TRP A 125 -14.92 -4.41 -28.15
N ILE A 126 -13.69 -3.96 -27.91
CA ILE A 126 -12.46 -4.61 -28.42
C ILE A 126 -12.37 -6.05 -27.92
N GLY A 127 -12.58 -6.26 -26.62
CA GLY A 127 -12.56 -7.58 -25.99
C GLY A 127 -13.53 -8.56 -26.63
N ARG A 128 -14.77 -8.12 -26.95
CA ARG A 128 -15.78 -8.95 -27.63
C ARG A 128 -15.38 -9.32 -29.06
N GLU A 129 -14.77 -8.41 -29.81
CA GLU A 129 -14.28 -8.72 -31.16
C GLU A 129 -13.11 -9.72 -31.12
N TYR A 130 -12.21 -9.60 -30.13
CA TYR A 130 -11.14 -10.57 -29.88
C TYR A 130 -11.67 -11.92 -29.33
N GLU A 131 -12.74 -11.93 -28.54
CA GLU A 131 -13.37 -13.14 -28.01
C GLU A 131 -13.96 -14.01 -29.11
N LYS A 132 -14.57 -13.41 -30.15
CA LYS A 132 -15.03 -14.14 -31.36
C LYS A 132 -13.91 -14.95 -32.01
N GLN A 133 -12.65 -14.59 -31.76
CA GLN A 133 -11.47 -15.25 -32.32
C GLN A 133 -10.73 -16.14 -31.31
N THR A 134 -10.91 -15.98 -29.99
CA THR A 134 -9.98 -16.56 -28.99
C THR A 134 -10.60 -17.29 -27.79
N ASP A 135 -11.93 -17.25 -27.56
CA ASP A 135 -12.60 -18.00 -26.47
C ASP A 135 -12.07 -17.73 -25.04
N LYS A 136 -11.41 -16.59 -24.77
CA LYS A 136 -10.67 -16.37 -23.52
C LYS A 136 -11.49 -15.94 -22.29
N PHE A 137 -12.72 -15.45 -22.44
CA PHE A 137 -13.34 -14.63 -21.38
C PHE A 137 -14.81 -14.94 -21.02
N LEU A 138 -15.45 -15.97 -21.62
CA LEU A 138 -16.89 -16.21 -21.43
C LEU A 138 -17.20 -17.35 -20.43
N VAL A 139 -17.81 -17.01 -19.29
CA VAL A 139 -18.39 -18.00 -18.35
C VAL A 139 -19.90 -18.14 -18.60
N ARG A 140 -20.36 -19.33 -19.03
CA ARG A 140 -21.79 -19.67 -19.13
C ARG A 140 -22.29 -20.31 -17.84
N ALA A 141 -23.31 -19.74 -17.22
CA ALA A 141 -23.96 -20.33 -16.05
C ALA A 141 -24.64 -21.67 -16.41
N GLY A 142 -24.48 -22.71 -15.58
CA GLY A 142 -25.19 -23.99 -15.70
C GLY A 142 -24.31 -25.24 -15.60
N LYS A 143 -23.08 -25.20 -16.14
CA LYS A 143 -21.96 -26.13 -15.86
C LYS A 143 -20.72 -25.62 -16.60
N PRO A 144 -19.82 -24.87 -15.95
CA PRO A 144 -18.69 -24.28 -16.65
C PRO A 144 -17.52 -25.24 -16.62
N THR A 145 -17.25 -25.95 -17.72
CA THR A 145 -15.88 -26.43 -17.98
C THR A 145 -15.05 -25.21 -18.39
N CYS A 146 -14.65 -24.40 -17.42
CA CYS A 146 -13.85 -23.17 -17.59
C CYS A 146 -12.36 -23.48 -17.76
N SER A 147 -12.03 -24.43 -18.64
CA SER A 147 -10.66 -24.93 -18.78
C SER A 147 -9.67 -23.91 -19.35
N LYS A 148 -10.17 -22.84 -20.00
CA LYS A 148 -9.38 -21.72 -20.54
C LYS A 148 -9.35 -20.50 -19.63
N LEU A 149 -10.08 -20.49 -18.52
CA LEU A 149 -10.18 -19.32 -17.64
C LEU A 149 -8.83 -19.06 -16.97
N THR A 150 -8.23 -17.89 -17.20
CA THR A 150 -6.95 -17.48 -16.60
C THR A 150 -7.13 -16.55 -15.40
N THR A 151 -8.15 -15.69 -15.42
CA THR A 151 -8.46 -14.76 -14.33
C THR A 151 -9.82 -15.08 -13.71
N LEU A 152 -9.89 -15.11 -12.37
CA LEU A 152 -11.14 -15.16 -11.62
C LEU A 152 -11.10 -14.13 -10.47
N LEU A 153 -11.89 -13.07 -10.62
CA LEU A 153 -12.06 -12.02 -9.60
C LEU A 153 -13.38 -12.24 -8.87
N LEU A 154 -13.29 -12.58 -7.58
CA LEU A 154 -14.42 -12.75 -6.67
C LEU A 154 -14.30 -11.82 -5.45
N ASN A 155 -13.42 -10.81 -5.52
CA ASN A 155 -13.21 -9.84 -4.46
C ASN A 155 -14.47 -9.03 -4.15
N GLU A 156 -14.52 -8.44 -2.96
CA GLU A 156 -15.62 -7.56 -2.50
C GLU A 156 -17.02 -8.19 -2.54
N ASN A 157 -17.08 -9.51 -2.44
CA ASN A 157 -18.33 -10.25 -2.33
C ASN A 157 -18.67 -10.57 -0.87
N ARG A 158 -19.73 -11.36 -0.67
CA ARG A 158 -20.15 -11.87 0.65
C ARG A 158 -19.94 -13.37 0.74
N LEU A 159 -18.87 -13.89 0.13
CA LEU A 159 -18.56 -15.31 0.16
C LEU A 159 -18.26 -15.74 1.60
N LYS A 160 -18.95 -16.78 2.05
CA LYS A 160 -18.75 -17.40 3.36
C LYS A 160 -17.97 -18.71 3.26
N LYS A 161 -18.15 -19.41 2.14
CA LYS A 161 -17.56 -20.72 1.87
C LYS A 161 -17.40 -20.89 0.36
N ILE A 162 -16.32 -21.56 -0.03
CA ILE A 162 -16.14 -22.11 -1.37
C ILE A 162 -16.44 -23.61 -1.27
N SER A 163 -17.35 -24.10 -2.12
CA SER A 163 -17.75 -25.50 -2.09
C SER A 163 -16.65 -26.40 -2.64
N SER A 164 -16.56 -27.64 -2.13
CA SER A 164 -15.67 -28.66 -2.68
C SER A 164 -15.94 -28.86 -4.18
N GLY A 165 -14.89 -29.07 -4.95
CA GLY A 165 -14.96 -29.23 -6.40
C GLY A 165 -15.11 -27.92 -7.21
N PHE A 166 -15.24 -26.75 -6.59
CA PHE A 166 -15.39 -25.47 -7.31
C PHE A 166 -14.23 -25.21 -8.30
N PHE A 167 -13.00 -25.56 -7.91
CA PHE A 167 -11.80 -25.32 -8.70
C PHE A 167 -11.45 -26.42 -9.71
N GLN A 168 -12.15 -27.57 -9.71
CA GLN A 168 -11.78 -28.76 -10.51
C GLN A 168 -11.73 -28.50 -12.02
N SER A 169 -12.48 -27.52 -12.52
CA SER A 169 -12.62 -27.23 -13.95
C SER A 169 -11.79 -26.03 -14.44
N MET A 170 -10.95 -25.42 -13.60
CA MET A 170 -10.23 -24.16 -13.88
C MET A 170 -8.71 -24.33 -13.80
N ARG A 171 -8.17 -25.42 -14.37
CA ARG A 171 -6.73 -25.75 -14.24
C ARG A 171 -5.78 -24.74 -14.89
N ALA A 172 -6.26 -23.92 -15.82
CA ALA A 172 -5.49 -22.85 -16.46
C ALA A 172 -5.51 -21.53 -15.68
N LEU A 173 -6.15 -21.50 -14.49
CA LEU A 173 -6.27 -20.29 -13.69
C LEU A 173 -4.88 -19.81 -13.25
N LYS A 174 -4.56 -18.56 -13.56
CA LYS A 174 -3.33 -17.85 -13.23
C LYS A 174 -3.54 -16.82 -12.12
N VAL A 175 -4.68 -16.12 -12.15
CA VAL A 175 -5.03 -15.06 -11.19
C VAL A 175 -6.31 -15.42 -10.47
N LEU A 176 -6.24 -15.53 -9.15
CA LEU A 176 -7.40 -15.72 -8.28
C LEU A 176 -7.43 -14.63 -7.20
N ASP A 177 -8.49 -13.83 -7.21
CA ASP A 177 -8.73 -12.80 -6.20
C ASP A 177 -9.99 -13.13 -5.38
N LEU A 178 -9.80 -13.43 -4.10
CA LEU A 178 -10.84 -13.70 -3.12
C LEU A 178 -10.89 -12.60 -2.04
N SER A 179 -10.15 -11.51 -2.21
CA SER A 179 -9.97 -10.47 -1.18
C SER A 179 -11.29 -9.82 -0.76
N THR A 180 -11.32 -9.24 0.44
CA THR A 180 -12.48 -8.49 0.95
C THR A 180 -13.76 -9.35 1.08
N ASN A 181 -13.64 -10.68 1.07
CA ASN A 181 -14.71 -11.59 1.47
C ASN A 181 -14.62 -11.87 2.97
N LYS A 182 -15.00 -10.88 3.78
CA LYS A 182 -14.80 -10.88 5.24
C LYS A 182 -15.23 -12.18 5.95
N PHE A 183 -16.26 -12.87 5.47
CA PHE A 183 -16.78 -14.08 6.13
C PHE A 183 -16.23 -15.40 5.58
N LEU A 184 -15.32 -15.36 4.60
CA LEU A 184 -14.68 -16.56 4.06
C LEU A 184 -13.69 -17.10 5.11
N GLY A 185 -14.01 -18.25 5.70
CA GLY A 185 -13.25 -18.80 6.84
C GLY A 185 -12.20 -19.85 6.49
N ALA A 186 -12.25 -20.44 5.29
CA ALA A 186 -11.32 -21.49 4.86
C ALA A 186 -11.27 -21.60 3.34
N LEU A 187 -10.13 -22.07 2.82
CA LEU A 187 -9.97 -22.51 1.44
C LEU A 187 -10.19 -24.03 1.31
N PRO A 188 -10.80 -24.51 0.22
CA PRO A 188 -10.91 -25.94 -0.08
C PRO A 188 -9.52 -26.54 -0.40
N LEU A 189 -9.32 -27.85 -0.17
CA LEU A 189 -8.03 -28.52 -0.41
C LEU A 189 -7.64 -28.52 -1.89
N GLU A 190 -8.65 -28.52 -2.76
CA GLU A 190 -8.55 -28.49 -4.23
C GLU A 190 -7.89 -27.21 -4.75
N ILE A 191 -7.68 -26.19 -3.90
CA ILE A 191 -6.88 -25.02 -4.28
C ILE A 191 -5.48 -25.44 -4.74
N GLY A 192 -4.91 -26.51 -4.17
CA GLY A 192 -3.61 -27.05 -4.58
C GLY A 192 -3.60 -27.76 -5.94
N GLU A 193 -4.75 -27.90 -6.61
CA GLU A 193 -4.85 -28.42 -7.98
C GLU A 193 -4.65 -27.31 -9.04
N LEU A 194 -4.68 -26.04 -8.64
CA LEU A 194 -4.51 -24.89 -9.52
C LEU A 194 -3.03 -24.65 -9.85
N THR A 195 -2.34 -25.65 -10.41
CA THR A 195 -0.88 -25.61 -10.62
C THR A 195 -0.39 -24.53 -11.57
N SER A 196 -1.28 -23.91 -12.36
CA SER A 196 -0.98 -22.73 -13.20
C SER A 196 -1.10 -21.40 -12.47
N LEU A 197 -1.54 -21.39 -11.21
CA LEU A 197 -1.79 -20.18 -10.44
C LEU A 197 -0.47 -19.45 -10.15
N GLN A 198 -0.44 -18.16 -10.47
CA GLN A 198 0.70 -17.26 -10.29
C GLN A 198 0.39 -16.13 -9.30
N TYR A 199 -0.89 -15.75 -9.17
CA TYR A 199 -1.37 -14.75 -8.22
C TYR A 199 -2.53 -15.30 -7.40
N LEU A 200 -2.41 -15.23 -6.08
CA LEU A 200 -3.46 -15.55 -5.13
C LEU A 200 -3.61 -14.40 -4.13
N ASN A 201 -4.79 -13.80 -4.10
CA ASN A 201 -5.15 -12.81 -3.08
C ASN A 201 -6.30 -13.32 -2.22
N ILE A 202 -6.05 -13.42 -0.92
CA ILE A 202 -7.04 -13.79 0.10
C ILE A 202 -7.09 -12.76 1.24
N SER A 203 -6.58 -11.56 1.01
CA SER A 203 -6.51 -10.49 2.00
C SER A 203 -7.90 -10.06 2.48
N HIS A 204 -7.95 -9.51 3.70
CA HIS A 204 -9.18 -9.05 4.34
C HIS A 204 -10.31 -10.12 4.39
N THR A 205 -9.93 -11.39 4.54
CA THR A 205 -10.84 -12.52 4.80
C THR A 205 -10.71 -13.02 6.24
N TRP A 206 -11.63 -13.89 6.68
CA TRP A 206 -11.52 -14.59 7.97
C TRP A 206 -10.86 -15.96 7.87
N ILE A 207 -10.06 -16.19 6.82
CA ILE A 207 -9.33 -17.45 6.67
C ILE A 207 -8.39 -17.60 7.86
N SER A 208 -8.65 -18.63 8.67
CA SER A 208 -7.90 -18.90 9.90
C SER A 208 -6.85 -20.01 9.74
N ARG A 209 -7.00 -20.86 8.72
CA ARG A 209 -6.06 -21.94 8.40
C ARG A 209 -5.91 -22.05 6.89
N LEU A 210 -4.68 -22.27 6.45
CA LEU A 210 -4.36 -22.58 5.07
C LEU A 210 -4.23 -24.09 4.87
N PRO A 211 -4.75 -24.65 3.77
CA PRO A 211 -4.52 -26.05 3.45
C PRO A 211 -3.07 -26.26 3.01
N VAL A 212 -2.42 -27.31 3.54
CA VAL A 212 -1.02 -27.65 3.20
C VAL A 212 -0.81 -27.88 1.69
N GLN A 213 -1.88 -28.24 0.97
CA GLN A 213 -1.90 -28.40 -0.48
C GLN A 213 -1.52 -27.13 -1.25
N LEU A 214 -1.57 -25.94 -0.64
CA LEU A 214 -1.03 -24.71 -1.25
C LEU A 214 0.45 -24.84 -1.63
N GLN A 215 1.22 -25.70 -0.95
CA GLN A 215 2.62 -25.97 -1.30
C GLN A 215 2.79 -26.52 -2.75
N ASN A 216 1.73 -27.04 -3.36
CA ASN A 216 1.75 -27.57 -4.73
C ASN A 216 1.70 -26.45 -5.79
N LEU A 217 1.42 -25.20 -5.38
CA LEU A 217 1.35 -24.05 -6.27
C LEU A 217 2.76 -23.53 -6.60
N VAL A 218 3.56 -24.37 -7.22
CA VAL A 218 4.99 -24.10 -7.49
C VAL A 218 5.21 -22.90 -8.42
N ASN A 219 4.22 -22.51 -9.22
CA ASN A 219 4.29 -21.34 -10.10
C ASN A 219 3.78 -20.05 -9.42
N LEU A 220 3.41 -20.10 -8.14
CA LEU A 220 2.87 -18.94 -7.44
C LEU A 220 3.98 -17.90 -7.25
N LYS A 221 3.78 -16.72 -7.82
CA LYS A 221 4.69 -15.56 -7.74
C LYS A 221 4.23 -14.60 -6.66
N ILE A 222 2.92 -14.43 -6.51
CA ILE A 222 2.34 -13.42 -5.64
C ILE A 222 1.32 -14.08 -4.73
N LEU A 223 1.54 -13.93 -3.43
CA LEU A 223 0.63 -14.35 -2.37
C LEU A 223 0.32 -13.16 -1.48
N ASP A 224 -0.93 -12.72 -1.52
CA ASP A 224 -1.46 -11.68 -0.64
C ASP A 224 -2.42 -12.29 0.38
N MET A 225 -2.07 -12.12 1.65
CA MET A 225 -2.81 -12.58 2.82
C MET A 225 -2.95 -11.48 3.87
N GLU A 226 -2.84 -10.20 3.46
CA GLU A 226 -2.92 -9.10 4.41
C GLU A 226 -4.24 -9.13 5.19
N ASP A 227 -4.17 -8.86 6.50
CA ASP A 227 -5.34 -8.80 7.40
C ASP A 227 -6.22 -10.06 7.41
N THR A 228 -5.62 -11.22 7.19
CA THR A 228 -6.26 -12.52 7.44
C THR A 228 -6.23 -12.89 8.93
N LYS A 229 -6.91 -13.98 9.32
CA LYS A 229 -6.86 -14.54 10.68
C LYS A 229 -5.95 -15.76 10.79
N CYS A 230 -5.09 -15.96 9.79
CA CYS A 230 -4.24 -17.14 9.70
C CYS A 230 -3.18 -17.14 10.80
N ASP A 231 -2.89 -18.33 11.33
CA ASP A 231 -1.72 -18.52 12.19
C ASP A 231 -0.43 -18.68 11.36
N GLN A 232 0.71 -18.32 11.97
CA GLN A 232 2.03 -18.52 11.34
C GLN A 232 2.36 -20.00 11.10
N THR A 233 1.76 -20.94 11.84
CA THR A 233 2.04 -22.38 11.70
C THR A 233 1.60 -22.91 10.33
N SER A 234 0.43 -22.49 9.86
CA SER A 234 -0.10 -22.89 8.54
C SER A 234 0.79 -22.38 7.41
N ILE A 235 1.29 -21.15 7.52
CA ILE A 235 2.25 -20.57 6.56
C ILE A 235 3.56 -21.35 6.59
N LEU A 236 4.09 -21.64 7.79
CA LEU A 236 5.37 -22.34 7.97
C LEU A 236 5.36 -23.72 7.28
N GLN A 237 4.21 -24.40 7.28
CA GLN A 237 4.09 -25.72 6.65
C GLN A 237 4.19 -25.67 5.12
N MET A 238 3.61 -24.66 4.47
CA MET A 238 3.47 -24.62 3.01
C MET A 238 4.51 -23.75 2.30
N ILE A 239 5.06 -22.73 2.96
CA ILE A 239 5.86 -21.67 2.32
C ILE A 239 7.10 -22.20 1.58
N ALA A 240 7.70 -23.29 2.06
CA ALA A 240 8.87 -23.91 1.44
C ALA A 240 8.57 -24.52 0.05
N GLY A 241 7.30 -24.87 -0.23
CA GLY A 241 6.88 -25.36 -1.55
C GLY A 241 6.68 -24.24 -2.58
N LEU A 242 6.55 -22.98 -2.15
CA LEU A 242 6.34 -21.82 -3.01
C LEU A 242 7.67 -21.25 -3.51
N SER A 243 8.45 -22.07 -4.21
CA SER A 243 9.85 -21.77 -4.55
C SER A 243 10.06 -20.60 -5.51
N PHE A 244 9.04 -20.23 -6.29
CA PHE A 244 9.06 -19.08 -7.22
C PHE A 244 8.37 -17.83 -6.66
N LEU A 245 8.07 -17.81 -5.36
CA LEU A 245 7.40 -16.68 -4.74
C LEU A 245 8.29 -15.44 -4.77
N GLN A 246 7.73 -14.37 -5.32
CA GLN A 246 8.36 -13.07 -5.57
C GLN A 246 7.84 -11.99 -4.62
N VAL A 247 6.52 -11.99 -4.41
CA VAL A 247 5.81 -11.03 -3.57
C VAL A 247 5.02 -11.80 -2.50
N LEU A 248 5.34 -11.54 -1.23
CA LEU A 248 4.60 -12.08 -0.09
C LEU A 248 4.08 -10.95 0.78
N LYS A 249 2.76 -10.81 0.84
CA LYS A 249 2.12 -9.84 1.72
C LYS A 249 1.40 -10.58 2.85
N ILE A 250 1.97 -10.54 4.05
CA ILE A 250 1.47 -11.26 5.25
C ILE A 250 1.26 -10.31 6.42
N ASN A 251 1.11 -9.02 6.14
CA ASN A 251 0.73 -8.06 7.15
C ASN A 251 -0.58 -8.46 7.87
N GLY A 252 -0.71 -8.20 9.16
CA GLY A 252 -1.81 -8.70 9.99
C GLY A 252 -1.66 -10.16 10.43
N VAL A 253 -0.77 -10.95 9.81
CA VAL A 253 -0.34 -12.26 10.34
C VAL A 253 0.92 -12.05 11.19
N VAL A 254 0.84 -12.47 12.45
CA VAL A 254 1.91 -12.27 13.42
C VAL A 254 3.03 -13.30 13.22
N ILE A 255 4.23 -12.82 12.88
CA ILE A 255 5.44 -13.61 12.67
C ILE A 255 6.38 -13.48 13.87
N ASP A 256 6.35 -14.48 14.74
CA ASP A 256 7.14 -14.53 15.98
C ASP A 256 7.85 -15.86 16.17
N ASN A 257 8.19 -16.53 15.07
CA ASN A 257 8.95 -17.77 15.07
C ASN A 257 10.22 -17.61 14.24
N GLU A 258 11.39 -17.87 14.83
CA GLU A 258 12.67 -17.77 14.13
C GLU A 258 12.76 -18.74 12.94
N ALA A 259 12.14 -19.92 13.02
CA ALA A 259 12.07 -20.87 11.91
C ALA A 259 11.31 -20.29 10.70
N MET A 260 10.37 -19.36 10.92
CA MET A 260 9.70 -18.66 9.81
C MET A 260 10.70 -17.76 9.08
N VAL A 261 11.53 -17.01 9.82
CA VAL A 261 12.54 -16.12 9.24
C VAL A 261 13.50 -16.93 8.36
N GLU A 262 13.94 -18.11 8.81
CA GLU A 262 14.80 -18.99 8.02
C GLU A 262 14.13 -19.47 6.72
N LYS A 263 12.84 -19.84 6.78
CA LYS A 263 12.11 -20.24 5.57
C LYS A 263 11.91 -19.09 4.60
N LEU A 264 11.61 -17.90 5.09
CA LEU A 264 11.50 -16.70 4.25
C LEU A 264 12.86 -16.37 3.62
N ASP A 265 13.95 -16.50 4.37
CA ASP A 265 15.31 -16.29 3.87
C ASP A 265 15.75 -17.35 2.85
N ALA A 266 15.14 -18.54 2.86
CA ALA A 266 15.35 -19.56 1.84
C ALA A 266 14.63 -19.31 0.50
N LEU A 267 13.63 -18.40 0.45
CA LEU A 267 12.89 -18.10 -0.80
C LEU A 267 13.72 -17.27 -1.79
N LYS A 268 14.30 -17.93 -2.80
CA LYS A 268 15.29 -17.31 -3.70
C LYS A 268 14.80 -16.04 -4.41
N PHE A 269 13.54 -16.00 -4.85
CA PHE A 269 13.03 -14.93 -5.72
C PHE A 269 12.26 -13.83 -4.97
N LEU A 270 12.19 -13.89 -3.64
CA LEU A 270 11.40 -12.96 -2.83
C LEU A 270 12.05 -11.57 -2.79
N TYR A 271 11.43 -10.58 -3.43
CA TYR A 271 11.88 -9.19 -3.49
C TYR A 271 10.91 -8.18 -2.86
N TYR A 272 9.67 -8.60 -2.56
CA TYR A 272 8.68 -7.77 -1.89
C TYR A 272 8.07 -8.52 -0.70
N LEU A 273 8.18 -7.92 0.48
CA LEU A 273 7.68 -8.51 1.72
C LEU A 273 6.96 -7.48 2.61
N THR A 274 5.76 -7.82 3.05
CA THR A 274 5.05 -7.12 4.13
C THR A 274 4.79 -8.05 5.29
N MET A 275 4.97 -7.59 6.52
CA MET A 275 4.76 -8.45 7.69
C MET A 275 4.41 -7.70 8.96
N THR A 276 3.85 -8.44 9.89
CA THR A 276 3.66 -8.02 11.27
C THR A 276 4.51 -8.86 12.21
N MET A 277 5.17 -8.21 13.16
CA MET A 277 5.96 -8.87 14.22
C MET A 277 5.50 -8.37 15.58
N THR A 278 5.67 -9.19 16.62
CA THR A 278 5.55 -8.75 18.02
C THR A 278 6.79 -9.00 18.86
N SER A 279 7.69 -9.88 18.41
CA SER A 279 8.91 -10.26 19.11
C SER A 279 10.14 -9.51 18.61
N ALA A 280 10.81 -8.80 19.52
CA ALA A 280 12.08 -8.16 19.20
C ALA A 280 13.22 -9.14 18.91
N SER A 281 13.24 -10.35 19.50
CA SER A 281 14.29 -11.34 19.18
C SER A 281 14.19 -11.80 17.73
N VAL A 282 12.97 -12.05 17.25
CA VAL A 282 12.70 -12.45 15.87
C VAL A 282 13.00 -11.30 14.91
N PHE A 283 12.68 -10.06 15.29
CA PHE A 283 13.07 -8.88 14.53
C PHE A 283 14.60 -8.75 14.44
N GLN A 284 15.33 -8.94 15.55
CA GLN A 284 16.79 -8.94 15.56
C GLN A 284 17.40 -10.04 14.69
N ARG A 285 16.72 -11.19 14.53
CA ARG A 285 17.12 -12.23 13.59
C ARG A 285 16.89 -11.80 12.14
N LEU A 286 15.74 -11.18 11.86
CA LEU A 286 15.36 -10.72 10.53
C LEU A 286 16.32 -9.65 9.98
N ILE A 287 16.72 -8.68 10.81
CA ILE A 287 17.68 -7.64 10.41
C ILE A 287 19.12 -8.15 10.24
N LYS A 288 19.39 -9.44 10.49
CA LYS A 288 20.67 -10.09 10.16
C LYS A 288 20.63 -10.78 8.80
N CYS A 289 19.46 -10.91 8.18
CA CYS A 289 19.28 -11.49 6.86
C CYS A 289 19.28 -10.36 5.82
N ASP A 290 20.36 -10.22 5.04
CA ASP A 290 20.52 -9.13 4.08
C ASP A 290 19.37 -9.07 3.06
N LYS A 291 18.94 -10.25 2.59
CA LYS A 291 17.82 -10.39 1.64
C LYS A 291 16.50 -9.91 2.24
N LEU A 292 16.18 -10.28 3.49
CA LEU A 292 14.93 -9.86 4.12
C LEU A 292 14.93 -8.34 4.42
N GLN A 293 16.09 -7.76 4.72
CA GLN A 293 16.22 -6.31 4.85
C GLN A 293 16.01 -5.58 3.53
N SER A 294 16.52 -6.12 2.42
CA SER A 294 16.37 -5.51 1.09
C SER A 294 14.96 -5.68 0.52
N CYS A 295 14.24 -6.75 0.85
CA CYS A 295 12.91 -7.00 0.29
C CYS A 295 11.74 -6.51 1.15
N THR A 296 11.95 -6.19 2.43
CA THR A 296 10.86 -5.71 3.32
C THR A 296 10.42 -4.30 2.95
N ARG A 297 9.17 -4.17 2.47
CA ARG A 297 8.57 -2.89 2.04
C ARG A 297 7.66 -2.28 3.11
N ARG A 298 6.97 -3.12 3.89
CA ARG A 298 6.07 -2.68 4.97
C ARG A 298 6.28 -3.53 6.22
N LEU A 299 6.47 -2.87 7.36
CA LEU A 299 6.70 -3.51 8.64
C LEU A 299 5.74 -2.98 9.69
N HIS A 300 5.00 -3.89 10.32
CA HIS A 300 4.13 -3.62 11.46
C HIS A 300 4.77 -4.18 12.72
N LEU A 301 5.06 -3.31 13.68
CA LEU A 301 5.60 -3.65 14.98
C LEU A 301 4.49 -3.50 16.01
N LEU A 302 3.92 -4.64 16.44
CA LEU A 302 2.84 -4.68 17.43
C LEU A 302 3.39 -5.07 18.79
N ARG A 303 2.99 -4.41 19.87
CA ARG A 303 3.39 -4.76 21.26
C ARG A 303 4.90 -4.77 21.49
N PHE A 304 5.66 -4.05 20.66
CA PHE A 304 7.10 -3.87 20.84
C PHE A 304 7.44 -3.10 22.14
N SER A 305 6.42 -2.61 22.86
CA SER A 305 6.56 -1.93 24.14
C SER A 305 7.08 -2.70 25.33
N CYS A 306 7.16 -4.03 25.21
CA CYS A 306 7.71 -4.88 26.25
C CYS A 306 9.15 -5.34 25.92
N CYS A 307 9.75 -4.87 24.83
CA CYS A 307 11.02 -5.38 24.34
C CYS A 307 12.18 -4.42 24.67
N ILE A 308 13.03 -4.81 25.63
CA ILE A 308 14.24 -4.08 26.07
C ILE A 308 15.27 -3.86 24.92
N THR A 309 15.13 -4.56 23.79
CA THR A 309 16.15 -4.68 22.74
C THR A 309 15.84 -3.98 21.41
N PHE A 310 14.69 -3.31 21.26
CA PHE A 310 14.35 -2.67 19.98
C PHE A 310 14.97 -1.27 19.87
N ASN A 311 15.96 -1.14 18.98
CA ASN A 311 16.58 0.13 18.62
C ASN A 311 16.13 0.52 17.20
N ILE A 312 15.50 1.69 17.04
CA ILE A 312 14.98 2.17 15.75
C ILE A 312 16.09 2.36 14.71
N SER A 313 17.33 2.63 15.15
CA SER A 313 18.49 2.74 14.25
C SER A 313 18.76 1.44 13.50
N SER A 314 18.33 0.28 14.02
CA SER A 314 18.41 -1.00 13.29
C SER A 314 17.59 -1.01 12.00
N LEU A 315 16.58 -0.14 11.85
CA LEU A 315 15.82 -0.02 10.60
C LEU A 315 16.59 0.69 9.48
N GLN A 316 17.73 1.35 9.77
CA GLN A 316 18.52 2.06 8.76
C GLN A 316 19.05 1.15 7.66
N TYR A 317 19.18 -0.14 7.93
CA TYR A 317 19.65 -1.13 6.98
C TYR A 317 18.56 -1.59 6.01
N MET A 318 17.29 -1.35 6.33
CA MET A 318 16.13 -1.68 5.48
C MET A 318 15.93 -0.60 4.41
N LYS A 319 16.80 -0.59 3.40
CA LYS A 319 16.85 0.42 2.32
C LYS A 319 15.57 0.53 1.48
N CYS A 320 14.68 -0.44 1.62
CA CYS A 320 13.46 -0.60 0.82
C CYS A 320 12.18 -0.40 1.63
N LEU A 321 12.30 -0.15 2.94
CA LEU A 321 11.17 0.02 3.84
C LEU A 321 10.43 1.33 3.52
N ASN A 322 9.24 1.21 2.94
CA ASN A 322 8.39 2.31 2.53
C ASN A 322 7.40 2.73 3.63
N SER A 323 6.90 1.76 4.38
CA SER A 323 5.84 1.96 5.37
C SER A 323 6.18 1.30 6.70
N LEU A 324 6.15 2.08 7.78
CA LEU A 324 6.38 1.61 9.14
C LEU A 324 5.16 1.89 10.02
N PHE A 325 4.65 0.86 10.67
CA PHE A 325 3.57 0.94 11.64
C PHE A 325 4.09 0.47 12.99
N VAL A 326 3.94 1.30 14.02
CA VAL A 326 4.33 0.99 15.39
C VAL A 326 3.10 1.15 16.27
N LEU A 327 2.59 0.04 16.81
CA LEU A 327 1.46 0.04 17.72
C LEU A 327 1.84 -0.63 19.05
N CYS A 328 1.63 0.08 20.15
CA CYS A 328 1.95 -0.42 21.50
C CYS A 328 0.69 -0.38 22.36
N TRP A 329 0.23 -1.50 22.93
CA TRP A 329 -1.02 -1.54 23.72
C TRP A 329 -0.83 -1.87 25.20
N ASP A 330 0.40 -2.17 25.62
CA ASP A 330 0.69 -2.64 26.97
C ASP A 330 1.23 -1.51 27.86
N ASP A 331 0.70 -1.39 29.08
CA ASP A 331 1.12 -0.47 30.15
C ASP A 331 2.42 -0.92 30.84
N CYS A 332 3.41 -1.42 30.09
CA CYS A 332 4.64 -1.94 30.70
C CYS A 332 5.41 -0.83 31.44
N GLU A 333 5.77 -1.09 32.70
CA GLU A 333 6.34 -0.11 33.64
C GLU A 333 7.82 0.26 33.38
N ASP A 334 8.54 -0.48 32.52
CA ASP A 334 10.01 -0.45 32.45
C ASP A 334 10.63 -0.01 31.10
N TRP A 335 9.85 0.56 30.18
CA TRP A 335 10.38 0.97 28.88
C TRP A 335 10.78 2.45 28.80
N GLU A 336 12.02 2.75 28.43
CA GLU A 336 12.42 4.00 27.79
C GLU A 336 12.83 3.59 26.37
N ILE A 337 12.02 3.94 25.36
CA ILE A 337 12.41 3.61 24.00
C ILE A 337 13.53 4.54 23.61
N ASP A 338 14.72 3.99 23.42
CA ASP A 338 15.83 4.72 22.87
C ASP A 338 15.58 4.98 21.37
N TRP A 339 14.83 6.06 21.10
CA TRP A 339 14.64 6.61 19.75
C TRP A 339 15.79 7.55 19.40
N SER A 340 16.79 7.66 20.28
CA SER A 340 18.03 8.32 19.93
C SER A 340 18.81 7.43 18.98
N VAL A 341 19.46 8.06 18.01
CA VAL A 341 20.42 7.40 17.12
C VAL A 341 21.76 7.25 17.87
N GLU A 342 21.76 7.28 19.21
CA GLU A 342 22.94 6.97 20.01
C GLU A 342 23.13 5.46 19.94
N GLY A 343 23.84 5.02 18.90
CA GLY A 343 24.47 3.72 18.92
C GLY A 343 25.23 3.61 20.24
N LYS A 344 24.90 2.58 21.03
CA LYS A 344 25.70 2.15 22.19
C LYS A 344 27.18 2.37 21.88
N GLU A 345 27.90 2.97 22.81
CA GLU A 345 29.36 3.02 22.79
C GLU A 345 29.91 1.62 22.53
N ILE A 346 30.20 1.31 21.26
CA ILE A 346 31.05 0.18 20.91
C ILE A 346 32.45 0.75 21.08
N GLU A 347 33.11 0.40 22.18
CA GLU A 347 34.48 0.81 22.55
C GLU A 347 35.58 0.38 21.55
N THR A 348 35.25 0.08 20.29
CA THR A 348 36.22 -0.37 19.30
C THR A 348 36.00 0.32 17.95
N SER A 349 36.34 1.60 17.86
CA SER A 349 37.34 2.10 16.90
C SER A 349 37.32 3.63 16.78
N ASN A 350 38.45 4.27 17.10
CA ASN A 350 38.70 5.71 16.96
C ASN A 350 38.93 6.10 15.48
N ASN A 351 38.02 5.75 14.57
CA ASN A 351 38.15 6.09 13.15
C ASN A 351 37.18 7.22 12.75
N PRO A 352 37.66 8.41 12.34
CA PRO A 352 36.82 9.58 12.02
C PRO A 352 35.80 9.33 10.89
N ILE A 353 36.06 8.35 10.03
CA ILE A 353 35.20 7.97 8.89
C ILE A 353 33.92 7.27 9.36
N ASP A 354 33.99 6.51 10.46
CA ASP A 354 32.85 5.77 11.02
C ASP A 354 31.90 6.69 11.81
N PHE A 355 32.35 7.90 12.15
CA PHE A 355 31.54 8.97 12.75
C PHE A 355 30.69 9.72 11.70
N HIS A 356 31.15 9.78 10.45
CA HIS A 356 30.44 10.42 9.34
C HIS A 356 29.30 9.58 8.75
N ILE A 357 29.25 8.28 9.03
CA ILE A 357 28.15 7.37 8.62
C ILE A 357 26.93 7.54 9.55
N ARG A 358 27.14 7.89 10.83
CA ARG A 358 26.10 7.92 11.89
C ARG A 358 25.05 9.04 11.78
N ASN A 359 25.28 10.08 10.96
CA ASN A 359 24.44 11.30 10.95
C ASN A 359 24.04 11.73 9.51
N ARG A 360 23.96 10.78 8.57
CA ARG A 360 23.32 11.03 7.27
C ARG A 360 21.82 10.74 7.37
N PRO A 361 20.97 11.30 6.47
CA PRO A 361 19.63 10.76 6.34
C PRO A 361 19.72 9.24 6.12
N CYS A 362 18.95 8.47 6.88
CA CYS A 362 19.07 7.00 6.91
C CYS A 362 17.83 6.34 6.30
N PHE A 363 16.65 6.95 6.48
CA PHE A 363 15.36 6.38 6.10
C PHE A 363 14.88 6.94 4.75
N HIS A 364 15.71 6.84 3.71
CA HIS A 364 15.42 7.43 2.39
C HIS A 364 14.23 6.81 1.68
N SER A 365 13.94 5.53 1.93
CA SER A 365 12.78 4.83 1.36
C SER A 365 11.48 5.13 2.08
N LEU A 366 11.54 5.55 3.34
CA LEU A 366 10.37 5.66 4.20
C LEU A 366 9.47 6.81 3.72
N ARG A 367 8.21 6.48 3.46
CA ARG A 367 7.15 7.40 3.00
C ARG A 367 6.04 7.53 4.02
N ARG A 368 5.65 6.43 4.65
CA ARG A 368 4.49 6.37 5.54
C ARG A 368 4.92 5.89 6.93
N VAL A 369 4.58 6.67 7.94
CA VAL A 369 4.85 6.33 9.34
C VAL A 369 3.56 6.47 10.13
N PHE A 370 3.18 5.39 10.80
CA PHE A 370 2.04 5.36 11.71
C PHE A 370 2.51 4.93 13.09
N ILE A 371 2.29 5.77 14.09
CA ILE A 371 2.63 5.53 15.49
C ILE A 371 1.35 5.64 16.29
N ASP A 372 0.94 4.57 16.98
CA ASP A 372 -0.27 4.59 17.78
C ASP A 372 -0.09 3.92 19.14
N ASN A 373 -0.71 4.55 20.15
CA ASN A 373 -0.77 4.06 21.52
C ASN A 373 0.61 3.85 22.18
N CYS A 374 1.65 4.51 21.67
CA CYS A 374 2.99 4.52 22.27
C CYS A 374 3.03 5.48 23.48
N LYS A 375 2.40 5.10 24.60
CA LYS A 375 2.17 5.98 25.76
C LYS A 375 3.41 6.63 26.35
N ARG A 376 4.58 6.00 26.26
CA ARG A 376 5.86 6.51 26.81
C ARG A 376 6.68 7.34 25.83
N LEU A 377 6.28 7.37 24.57
CA LEU A 377 7.01 8.07 23.52
C LEU A 377 6.93 9.58 23.77
N LYS A 378 8.06 10.20 24.14
CA LYS A 378 8.14 11.64 24.40
C LYS A 378 8.30 12.47 23.12
N ASN A 379 9.03 11.94 22.14
CA ASN A 379 9.24 12.54 20.84
C ASN A 379 9.56 11.49 19.77
N ALA A 380 9.55 11.90 18.51
CA ALA A 380 9.94 11.10 17.37
C ALA A 380 11.11 11.73 16.59
N LYS A 381 12.21 12.06 17.28
CA LYS A 381 13.33 12.83 16.70
C LYS A 381 13.95 12.24 15.44
N TRP A 382 13.95 10.92 15.29
CA TRP A 382 14.51 10.24 14.11
C TRP A 382 13.79 10.58 12.79
N ILE A 383 12.55 11.09 12.85
CA ILE A 383 11.80 11.58 11.67
C ILE A 383 12.60 12.66 10.93
N LEU A 384 13.46 13.40 11.62
CA LEU A 384 14.39 14.36 11.02
C LEU A 384 15.32 13.71 9.97
N PHE A 385 15.64 12.42 10.12
CA PHE A 385 16.50 11.64 9.23
C PHE A 385 15.74 10.85 8.16
N ALA A 386 14.44 11.13 7.99
CA ALA A 386 13.56 10.49 7.01
C ALA A 386 13.07 11.55 5.99
N PRO A 387 13.91 11.92 5.00
CA PRO A 387 13.70 13.11 4.17
C PRO A 387 12.53 12.99 3.18
N ASN A 388 12.05 11.78 2.93
CA ASN A 388 11.02 11.50 1.94
C ASN A 388 9.66 11.13 2.55
N ILE A 389 9.42 11.40 3.84
CA ILE A 389 8.11 11.12 4.45
C ILE A 389 7.02 11.94 3.74
N GLU A 390 5.99 11.22 3.31
CA GLU A 390 4.79 11.73 2.63
C GLU A 390 3.55 11.68 3.55
N SER A 391 3.50 10.74 4.51
CA SER A 391 2.40 10.61 5.47
C SER A 391 2.94 10.29 6.85
N LEU A 392 2.57 11.11 7.84
CA LEU A 392 2.87 10.88 9.25
C LEU A 392 1.56 10.90 10.05
N SER A 393 1.29 9.82 10.78
CA SER A 393 0.17 9.73 11.70
C SER A 393 0.69 9.35 13.09
N ILE A 394 0.38 10.16 14.09
CA ILE A 394 0.70 9.88 15.49
C ILE A 394 -0.57 10.00 16.32
N SER A 395 -0.96 8.91 16.98
CA SER A 395 -2.14 8.89 17.81
C SER A 395 -1.95 8.22 19.17
N SER A 396 -2.73 8.66 20.16
CA SER A 396 -2.81 8.03 21.48
C SER A 396 -1.47 7.91 22.24
N CYS A 397 -0.49 8.79 21.94
CA CYS A 397 0.80 8.86 22.62
C CYS A 397 0.74 9.87 23.77
N GLU A 398 0.30 9.44 24.95
CA GLU A 398 -0.05 10.31 26.08
C GLU A 398 1.11 11.19 26.62
N ASN A 399 2.35 10.71 26.56
CA ASN A 399 3.53 11.45 27.04
C ASN A 399 4.28 12.21 25.96
N MET A 400 3.78 12.23 24.71
CA MET A 400 4.45 12.97 23.65
C MET A 400 4.34 14.48 23.90
N GLU A 401 5.47 15.15 24.05
CA GLU A 401 5.54 16.60 24.24
C GLU A 401 5.85 17.32 22.92
N GLU A 402 6.68 16.71 22.08
CA GLU A 402 7.15 17.29 20.83
C GLU A 402 7.23 16.21 19.75
N VAL A 403 6.80 16.46 18.51
CA VAL A 403 6.98 15.46 17.44
C VAL A 403 8.46 15.35 17.06
N ILE A 404 9.10 16.47 16.75
CA ILE A 404 10.56 16.57 16.59
C ILE A 404 11.10 17.55 17.63
N SER A 405 11.97 17.05 18.50
CA SER A 405 12.45 17.79 19.66
C SER A 405 13.54 18.82 19.33
N ALA A 406 13.72 19.83 20.20
CA ALA A 406 14.68 20.93 19.97
C ALA A 406 16.16 20.48 19.98
N ASP A 407 16.50 19.53 20.84
CA ASP A 407 17.83 18.90 20.92
C ASP A 407 18.24 18.28 19.58
N ALA A 408 17.32 17.58 18.92
CA ALA A 408 17.56 16.96 17.61
C ALA A 408 17.96 17.98 16.54
N TRP A 409 17.42 19.20 16.62
CA TRP A 409 17.80 20.28 15.74
C TRP A 409 19.18 20.86 16.08
N MET A 410 19.47 21.08 17.36
CA MET A 410 20.77 21.57 17.81
C MET A 410 21.89 20.60 17.41
N GLU A 411 21.69 19.31 17.61
CA GLU A 411 22.60 18.25 17.17
C GLU A 411 22.86 18.28 15.66
N ALA A 412 21.84 18.56 14.85
CA ALA A 412 21.97 18.66 13.40
C ALA A 412 22.66 19.97 12.95
N ALA A 413 22.36 21.08 13.63
CA ALA A 413 22.88 22.40 13.32
C ALA A 413 24.38 22.53 13.65
N GLU A 414 24.83 21.99 14.78
CA GLU A 414 26.25 21.95 15.18
C GLU A 414 27.12 21.19 14.17
N LYS A 415 26.53 20.30 13.37
CA LYS A 415 27.22 19.38 12.45
C LYS A 415 27.14 19.81 10.98
N GLY A 416 26.70 21.04 10.71
CA GLY A 416 26.85 21.71 9.40
C GLY A 416 25.91 21.26 8.28
N LYS A 417 24.96 20.35 8.54
CA LYS A 417 23.86 20.02 7.63
C LYS A 417 22.57 19.91 8.40
N ILE A 418 21.72 20.91 8.21
CA ILE A 418 20.39 20.96 8.79
C ILE A 418 19.41 20.25 7.83
N PRO A 419 18.87 19.07 8.16
CA PRO A 419 17.81 18.47 7.37
C PRO A 419 16.58 19.37 7.46
N LYS A 420 15.91 19.63 6.33
CA LYS A 420 14.59 20.25 6.33
C LYS A 420 13.56 19.12 6.47
N PRO A 421 12.98 18.88 7.65
CA PRO A 421 11.97 17.83 7.81
C PRO A 421 10.72 18.19 7.00
N PHE A 422 9.91 17.19 6.69
CA PHE A 422 8.57 17.35 6.09
C PHE A 422 8.52 18.02 4.70
N ALA A 423 9.65 18.10 3.98
CA ALA A 423 9.70 18.70 2.65
C ALA A 423 8.78 18.03 1.61
N LYS A 424 8.44 16.74 1.79
CA LYS A 424 7.53 15.97 0.93
C LYS A 424 6.23 15.55 1.65
N LEU A 425 5.97 16.08 2.85
CA LEU A 425 4.84 15.64 3.66
C LEU A 425 3.52 16.11 3.04
N ASN A 426 2.65 15.17 2.69
CA ASN A 426 1.32 15.39 2.14
C ASN A 426 0.24 15.31 3.23
N HIS A 427 0.39 14.39 4.18
CA HIS A 427 -0.60 14.14 5.23
C HIS A 427 0.07 14.13 6.60
N LEU A 428 -0.43 14.96 7.51
CA LEU A 428 -0.06 14.95 8.93
C LEU A 428 -1.31 14.76 9.79
N MET A 429 -1.37 13.66 10.53
CA MET A 429 -2.48 13.34 11.42
C MET A 429 -1.97 13.22 12.86
N LEU A 430 -2.54 14.00 13.76
CA LEU A 430 -2.19 14.05 15.18
C LEU A 430 -3.47 13.89 16.00
N GLY A 431 -3.56 12.82 16.78
CA GLY A 431 -4.80 12.46 17.48
C GLY A 431 -4.56 12.04 18.92
N ARG A 432 -5.31 12.57 19.90
CA ARG A 432 -5.22 12.14 21.31
C ARG A 432 -3.81 12.25 21.87
N LEU A 433 -3.21 13.44 21.76
CA LEU A 433 -1.88 13.75 22.26
C LEU A 433 -1.98 14.85 23.33
N PRO A 434 -2.36 14.51 24.57
CA PRO A 434 -2.73 15.48 25.61
C PRO A 434 -1.59 16.42 26.02
N LYS A 435 -0.34 15.98 25.94
CA LYS A 435 0.86 16.76 26.33
C LYS A 435 1.59 17.41 25.15
N LEU A 436 1.12 17.23 23.92
CA LEU A 436 1.83 17.72 22.74
C LEU A 436 1.79 19.25 22.70
N LYS A 437 2.96 19.88 22.85
CA LYS A 437 3.14 21.34 22.84
C LYS A 437 3.59 21.87 21.48
N SER A 438 4.36 21.07 20.74
CA SER A 438 4.98 21.49 19.47
C SER A 438 5.12 20.33 18.50
N ILE A 439 4.86 20.59 17.21
CA ILE A 439 5.23 19.63 16.14
C ILE A 439 6.72 19.78 15.83
N TYR A 440 7.16 21.02 15.69
CA TYR A 440 8.52 21.36 15.32
C TYR A 440 8.81 22.84 15.64
N HIS A 441 10.01 23.12 16.14
CA HIS A 441 10.34 24.44 16.72
C HIS A 441 10.46 25.57 15.71
N ASN A 442 10.90 25.27 14.48
CA ASN A 442 11.09 26.28 13.46
C ASN A 442 9.89 26.30 12.50
N PRO A 443 9.41 27.47 12.07
CA PRO A 443 8.42 27.54 11.01
C PRO A 443 8.92 26.87 9.72
N LEU A 444 8.05 26.10 9.06
CA LEU A 444 8.35 25.38 7.83
C LEU A 444 7.37 25.78 6.73
N PRO A 445 7.81 25.78 5.46
CA PRO A 445 6.94 26.12 4.34
C PRO A 445 5.95 25.01 3.95
N PHE A 446 6.13 23.75 4.36
CA PHE A 446 5.22 22.62 4.03
C PHE A 446 4.74 22.59 2.56
N PRO A 447 5.66 22.52 1.58
CA PRO A 447 5.33 22.78 0.17
C PRO A 447 4.38 21.75 -0.48
N CYS A 448 4.24 20.56 0.12
CA CYS A 448 3.41 19.47 -0.41
C CYS A 448 2.20 19.15 0.47
N LEU A 449 2.00 19.85 1.59
CA LEU A 449 0.98 19.48 2.56
C LEU A 449 -0.42 19.66 1.97
N VAL A 450 -1.22 18.61 2.05
CA VAL A 450 -2.61 18.57 1.58
C VAL A 450 -3.56 18.51 2.78
N VAL A 451 -3.24 17.70 3.78
CA VAL A 451 -4.10 17.50 4.96
C VAL A 451 -3.28 17.62 6.24
N LEU A 452 -3.74 18.48 7.14
CA LEU A 452 -3.32 18.54 8.54
C LEU A 452 -4.53 18.27 9.42
N ASP A 453 -4.57 17.13 10.09
CA ASP A 453 -5.67 16.76 10.99
C ASP A 453 -5.17 16.72 12.43
N VAL A 454 -5.70 17.59 13.28
CA VAL A 454 -5.34 17.70 14.71
C VAL A 454 -6.58 17.48 15.56
N ARG A 455 -6.63 16.37 16.28
CA ARG A 455 -7.77 15.99 17.15
C ARG A 455 -7.28 15.73 18.56
N GLU A 456 -8.02 16.22 19.56
CA GLU A 456 -7.75 15.91 20.97
C GLU A 456 -6.28 16.21 21.39
N CYS A 457 -5.73 17.35 20.94
CA CYS A 457 -4.37 17.84 21.26
C CYS A 457 -4.44 19.22 21.96
N PRO A 458 -4.90 19.29 23.22
CA PRO A 458 -5.24 20.56 23.90
C PRO A 458 -4.06 21.50 24.17
N GLU A 459 -2.84 20.97 24.34
CA GLU A 459 -1.63 21.77 24.60
C GLU A 459 -0.95 22.30 23.32
N LEU A 460 -1.39 21.85 22.13
CA LEU A 460 -0.78 22.23 20.86
C LEU A 460 -1.31 23.61 20.43
N LYS A 461 -0.63 24.66 20.89
CA LYS A 461 -1.04 26.05 20.66
C LYS A 461 -0.46 26.68 19.40
N LYS A 462 0.62 26.12 18.84
CA LYS A 462 1.32 26.65 17.66
C LYS A 462 1.50 25.56 16.62
N LEU A 463 1.33 25.93 15.35
CA LEU A 463 1.68 25.08 14.22
C LEU A 463 2.98 25.59 13.57
N PRO A 464 3.85 24.71 13.06
CA PRO A 464 5.05 25.10 12.32
C PRO A 464 4.74 25.58 10.89
N LEU A 465 3.62 26.27 10.69
CA LEU A 465 3.21 26.83 9.40
C LEU A 465 3.72 28.26 9.24
N ASN A 466 3.98 28.66 8.00
CA ASN A 466 4.23 30.05 7.63
C ASN A 466 3.33 30.47 6.46
N SER A 467 3.41 31.73 6.05
CA SER A 467 2.60 32.27 4.94
C SER A 467 2.87 31.59 3.59
N ASP A 468 4.03 30.96 3.40
CA ASP A 468 4.32 30.16 2.21
C ASP A 468 3.52 28.85 2.17
N SER A 469 3.16 28.29 3.33
CA SER A 469 2.40 27.03 3.44
C SER A 469 0.97 27.11 2.92
N ALA A 470 0.43 28.32 2.75
CA ALA A 470 -0.90 28.55 2.20
C ALA A 470 -0.89 28.88 0.70
N LYS A 471 0.30 29.02 0.10
CA LYS A 471 0.40 29.28 -1.35
C LYS A 471 -0.29 28.14 -2.09
N GLU A 472 -1.15 28.50 -3.04
CA GLU A 472 -1.94 27.59 -3.88
C GLU A 472 -3.19 26.93 -3.24
N HIS A 473 -3.60 27.29 -2.02
CA HIS A 473 -4.84 26.79 -1.35
C HIS A 473 -4.98 25.25 -1.33
N ARG A 474 -3.87 24.51 -1.28
CA ARG A 474 -3.89 23.04 -1.32
C ARG A 474 -4.09 22.38 0.06
N THR A 475 -3.78 23.11 1.13
CA THR A 475 -3.77 22.59 2.50
C THR A 475 -5.13 22.73 3.17
N THR A 476 -5.69 21.63 3.66
CA THR A 476 -6.90 21.61 4.50
C THR A 476 -6.53 21.26 5.94
N ILE A 477 -6.95 22.10 6.89
CA ILE A 477 -6.73 21.87 8.33
C ILE A 477 -8.03 21.38 8.96
N TYR A 478 -7.98 20.21 9.59
CA TYR A 478 -9.08 19.65 10.38
C TYR A 478 -8.74 19.74 11.87
N GLY A 479 -9.73 20.09 12.70
CA GLY A 479 -9.60 20.07 14.14
C GLY A 479 -10.84 20.56 14.87
N ALA A 480 -10.82 20.48 16.19
CA ALA A 480 -11.91 21.01 17.02
C ALA A 480 -11.98 22.54 16.89
N ARG A 481 -13.19 23.09 16.82
CA ARG A 481 -13.42 24.53 16.59
C ARG A 481 -12.76 25.40 17.68
N ASP A 482 -12.95 25.00 18.92
CA ASP A 482 -12.42 25.61 20.13
C ASP A 482 -10.89 25.46 20.28
N TRP A 483 -10.28 24.47 19.63
CA TRP A 483 -8.83 24.42 19.47
C TRP A 483 -8.35 25.41 18.40
N PHE A 484 -9.00 25.42 17.24
CA PHE A 484 -8.67 26.30 16.13
C PHE A 484 -8.76 27.79 16.52
N ASP A 485 -9.76 28.16 17.32
CA ASP A 485 -9.94 29.53 17.83
C ASP A 485 -8.84 29.99 18.80
N LYS A 486 -8.17 29.05 19.48
CA LYS A 486 -7.08 29.31 20.44
C LYS A 486 -5.68 29.25 19.80
N LEU A 487 -5.59 28.95 18.52
CA LEU A 487 -4.32 28.76 17.84
C LEU A 487 -3.53 30.08 17.72
N GLU A 488 -2.27 30.05 18.17
CA GLU A 488 -1.31 31.13 18.05
C GLU A 488 -0.57 31.01 16.70
N TRP A 489 -0.85 31.95 15.80
CA TRP A 489 -0.24 31.99 14.47
C TRP A 489 1.10 32.75 14.47
N LEU A 490 2.01 32.38 13.57
CA LEU A 490 3.33 33.02 13.44
C LEU A 490 3.24 34.52 13.18
N ASP A 491 2.38 34.91 12.24
CA ASP A 491 2.11 36.29 11.84
C ASP A 491 0.67 36.41 11.30
N GLU A 492 0.22 37.65 11.11
CA GLU A 492 -1.12 37.94 10.61
C GLU A 492 -1.34 37.44 9.18
N ALA A 493 -0.28 37.40 8.35
CA ALA A 493 -0.34 36.88 6.99
C ALA A 493 -0.67 35.37 6.98
N THR A 494 0.02 34.60 7.82
CA THR A 494 -0.19 33.16 8.01
C THR A 494 -1.60 32.91 8.54
N ARG A 495 -2.04 33.68 9.55
CA ARG A 495 -3.40 33.58 10.09
C ARG A 495 -4.47 33.79 9.02
N ASN A 496 -4.35 34.85 8.21
CA ASN A 496 -5.33 35.19 7.19
C ASN A 496 -5.37 34.16 6.06
N ALA A 497 -4.24 33.52 5.77
CA ALA A 497 -4.16 32.54 4.71
C ALA A 497 -4.86 31.20 5.04
N PHE A 498 -5.02 30.87 6.32
CA PHE A 498 -5.65 29.63 6.79
C PHE A 498 -7.02 29.82 7.46
N ARG A 499 -7.54 31.07 7.54
CA ARG A 499 -8.82 31.39 8.19
C ARG A 499 -10.07 31.30 7.30
N GLN A 500 -9.93 30.85 6.05
CA GLN A 500 -11.00 30.85 5.05
C GLN A 500 -11.94 29.65 5.16
#